data_AF-A0A1E7L948-F1
#
_entry.id   AF-A0A1E7L948-F1
#
_cell.length_a   1.000
_cell.length_b   1.000
_cell.length_c   1.000
_cell.angle_alpha   90.00
_cell.angle_beta   90.00
_cell.angle_gamma   90.00
#
_symmetry.space_group_name_H-M   'P 1'
#
loop_
_entity.id
_entity.type
_entity.pdbx_description
1 polymer ?
#
loop_
_entity_poly.entity_id
_entity_poly.type
_entity_poly.pdbx_seq_one_letter_code
_entity_poly.pdbx_strand_id
1 'polypeptide(L)'
;MPSFTALLHLDVAGLETFADEWATVHRKLKEARTGFHDDVVKPLHEDHWRGKSGRTAQDYCDRVQLDIDALDKEVKSLRKFLDTEADGATGRGGVKGLAGLKLRAENLQRDATDEGMRITDSGKVEWSVMYDPDGPEGYKVPDERRKTANALEKRVRKLLDDAAEDDDWLEKSLKVIFGTVGNFEAENRKFGIVEPTAKDRQVHNQLNNVAYYFATMKGWPTAAGLVKHYLEGTGKPVEVEPQQMMDDIPAFRKDVDDTLDDDVRKRGDGPFTTEWSSTAPDPEDGDRSTEWFYALNHFQYRLVGEKEGDEINYHVEVQKRYDWGIPSEHRATVSGGGPGPFGMDLEQADIAHLHSSGMARDFDVSGSSDEMRAHS
;
A
#
# COMPACT_ATOMS: atom_id res chain seq x y z
N MET A 1 19.94 -6.26 4.63
CA MET A 1 20.87 -5.42 5.42
C MET A 1 22.11 -5.09 4.57
N PRO A 2 22.21 -3.83 4.10
CA PRO A 2 23.32 -3.38 3.26
C PRO A 2 24.66 -3.37 4.02
N SER A 3 25.77 -3.53 3.29
CA SER A 3 27.13 -3.48 3.87
C SER A 3 27.68 -2.05 3.88
N PHE A 4 28.67 -1.78 4.73
CA PHE A 4 29.30 -0.46 4.81
C PHE A 4 29.94 -0.04 3.49
N THR A 5 30.60 -0.97 2.81
CA THR A 5 31.20 -0.74 1.48
C THR A 5 30.15 -0.50 0.40
N ALA A 6 28.97 -1.14 0.48
CA ALA A 6 27.87 -0.85 -0.44
C ALA A 6 27.39 0.61 -0.32
N LEU A 7 27.31 1.15 0.91
CA LEU A 7 26.94 2.55 1.12
C LEU A 7 27.97 3.54 0.55
N LEU A 8 29.27 3.23 0.67
CA LEU A 8 30.34 4.08 0.11
C LEU A 8 30.30 4.12 -1.43
N HIS A 9 29.96 2.99 -2.05
CA HIS A 9 29.89 2.85 -3.51
C HIS A 9 28.53 3.20 -4.11
N LEU A 10 27.58 3.65 -3.31
CA LEU A 10 26.25 4.03 -3.77
C LEU A 10 26.35 5.15 -4.82
N ASP A 11 25.83 4.90 -6.01
CA ASP A 11 25.83 5.87 -7.11
C ASP A 11 24.59 6.75 -7.07
N VAL A 12 24.61 7.72 -6.14
CA VAL A 12 23.52 8.69 -5.96
C VAL A 12 23.30 9.52 -7.23
N ALA A 13 24.36 9.94 -7.91
CA ALA A 13 24.26 10.69 -9.16
C ALA A 13 23.64 9.86 -10.29
N GLY A 14 23.93 8.56 -10.32
CA GLY A 14 23.26 7.61 -11.22
C GLY A 14 21.76 7.50 -10.93
N LEU A 15 21.34 7.52 -9.67
CA LEU A 15 19.92 7.51 -9.27
C LEU A 15 19.21 8.82 -9.64
N GLU A 16 19.85 9.97 -9.46
CA GLU A 16 19.34 11.26 -9.92
C GLU A 16 19.18 11.28 -11.45
N THR A 17 20.19 10.79 -12.17
CA THR A 17 20.14 10.66 -13.64
C THR A 17 19.01 9.74 -14.08
N PHE A 18 18.82 8.61 -13.39
CA PHE A 18 17.72 7.70 -13.62
C PHE A 18 16.35 8.36 -13.37
N ALA A 19 16.21 9.16 -12.31
CA ALA A 19 14.99 9.93 -12.03
C ALA A 19 14.70 10.97 -13.13
N ASP A 20 15.73 11.63 -13.67
CA ASP A 20 15.63 12.56 -14.80
C ASP A 20 15.23 11.86 -16.11
N GLU A 21 15.76 10.66 -16.37
CA GLU A 21 15.34 9.83 -17.51
C GLU A 21 13.85 9.46 -17.40
N TRP A 22 13.38 9.12 -16.19
CA TRP A 22 11.96 8.89 -15.93
C TRP A 22 11.11 10.14 -16.10
N ALA A 23 11.63 11.34 -15.80
CA ALA A 23 10.94 12.59 -16.11
C ALA A 23 10.74 12.77 -17.62
N THR A 24 11.70 12.31 -18.43
CA THR A 24 11.58 12.30 -19.89
C THR A 24 10.54 11.28 -20.37
N VAL A 25 10.52 10.07 -19.78
CA VAL A 25 9.50 9.05 -20.08
C VAL A 25 8.10 9.56 -19.74
N HIS A 26 7.92 10.13 -18.55
CA HIS A 26 6.66 10.74 -18.11
C HIS A 26 6.16 11.79 -19.10
N ARG A 27 7.04 12.70 -19.56
CA ARG A 27 6.67 13.72 -20.53
C ARG A 27 6.18 13.11 -21.84
N LYS A 28 6.89 12.14 -22.40
CA LYS A 28 6.50 11.45 -23.64
C LYS A 28 5.18 10.70 -23.47
N LEU A 29 4.98 10.05 -22.33
CA LEU A 29 3.75 9.35 -22.02
C LEU A 29 2.56 10.31 -21.92
N LYS A 30 2.76 11.45 -21.25
CA LYS A 30 1.76 12.51 -21.17
C LYS A 30 1.40 13.07 -22.56
N GLU A 31 2.40 13.29 -23.42
CA GLU A 31 2.18 13.69 -24.82
C GLU A 31 1.37 12.64 -25.58
N ALA A 32 1.72 11.35 -25.46
CA ALA A 32 0.98 10.26 -26.09
C ALA A 32 -0.45 10.13 -25.57
N ARG A 33 -0.65 10.29 -24.26
CA ARG A 33 -1.96 10.28 -23.59
C ARG A 33 -2.86 11.41 -24.08
N THR A 34 -2.34 12.64 -24.12
CA THR A 34 -3.09 13.78 -24.64
C THR A 34 -3.41 13.59 -26.12
N GLY A 35 -2.45 13.13 -26.93
CA GLY A 35 -2.69 12.85 -28.34
C GLY A 35 -3.74 11.76 -28.57
N PHE A 36 -3.67 10.64 -27.84
CA PHE A 36 -4.65 9.57 -27.97
C PHE A 36 -6.06 10.03 -27.55
N HIS A 37 -6.17 10.78 -26.45
CA HIS A 37 -7.44 11.35 -26.02
C HIS A 37 -8.01 12.33 -27.06
N ASP A 38 -7.22 13.31 -27.49
CA ASP A 38 -7.70 14.43 -28.31
C ASP A 38 -7.90 14.04 -29.78
N ASP A 39 -7.09 13.13 -30.32
CA ASP A 39 -7.13 12.75 -31.74
C ASP A 39 -7.93 11.47 -32.01
N VAL A 40 -8.15 10.62 -30.99
CA VAL A 40 -8.86 9.34 -31.15
C VAL A 40 -10.13 9.26 -30.31
N VAL A 41 -10.00 9.34 -28.98
CA VAL A 41 -11.13 9.10 -28.06
C VAL A 41 -12.21 10.16 -28.23
N LYS A 42 -11.83 11.44 -28.11
CA LYS A 42 -12.77 12.56 -28.18
C LYS A 42 -13.50 12.61 -29.53
N PRO A 43 -12.83 12.55 -30.70
CA PRO A 43 -13.52 12.51 -31.99
C PRO A 43 -14.45 11.30 -32.13
N LEU A 44 -14.05 10.12 -31.63
CA LEU A 44 -14.87 8.90 -31.70
C LEU A 44 -16.14 9.00 -30.84
N HIS A 45 -16.09 9.71 -29.71
CA HIS A 45 -17.27 9.99 -28.86
C HIS A 45 -18.17 11.09 -29.45
N GLU A 46 -17.55 12.12 -30.02
CA GLU A 46 -18.26 13.23 -30.68
C GLU A 46 -18.90 12.80 -32.01
N ASP A 47 -18.42 11.73 -32.63
CA ASP A 47 -18.96 11.22 -33.88
C ASP A 47 -20.38 10.65 -33.74
N HIS A 48 -21.11 10.68 -34.86
CA HIS A 48 -22.46 10.14 -35.00
C HIS A 48 -22.47 8.65 -35.36
N TRP A 49 -21.36 7.92 -35.22
CA TRP A 49 -21.33 6.47 -35.47
C TRP A 49 -22.16 5.70 -34.44
N ARG A 50 -23.47 5.61 -34.71
CA ARG A 50 -24.44 4.88 -33.89
C ARG A 50 -24.55 3.44 -34.36
N GLY A 51 -24.39 2.49 -33.44
CA GLY A 51 -24.49 1.07 -33.73
C GLY A 51 -23.72 0.20 -32.73
N LYS A 52 -23.78 -1.13 -32.88
CA LYS A 52 -23.01 -2.06 -32.03
C LYS A 52 -21.51 -1.87 -32.23
N SER A 53 -21.05 -1.74 -33.48
CA SER A 53 -19.63 -1.57 -33.81
C SER A 53 -19.04 -0.26 -33.31
N GLY A 54 -19.77 0.87 -33.42
CA GLY A 54 -19.34 2.16 -32.89
C GLY A 54 -19.17 2.12 -31.37
N ARG A 55 -20.13 1.54 -30.65
CA ARG A 55 -20.01 1.30 -29.20
C ARG A 55 -18.83 0.41 -28.84
N THR A 56 -18.63 -0.70 -29.56
CA THR A 56 -17.46 -1.57 -29.32
C THR A 56 -16.13 -0.86 -29.57
N ALA A 57 -16.05 0.02 -30.56
CA ALA A 57 -14.86 0.83 -30.81
C ALA A 57 -14.64 1.85 -29.68
N GLN A 58 -15.69 2.55 -29.23
CA GLN A 58 -15.65 3.46 -28.09
C GLN A 58 -15.18 2.73 -26.82
N ASP A 59 -15.82 1.61 -26.46
CA ASP A 59 -15.47 0.78 -25.30
C ASP A 59 -14.02 0.23 -25.36
N TYR A 60 -13.46 0.08 -26.56
CA TYR A 60 -12.07 -0.34 -26.74
C TYR A 60 -11.10 0.83 -26.59
N CYS A 61 -11.39 1.98 -27.21
CA CYS A 61 -10.57 3.19 -27.07
C CYS A 61 -10.58 3.72 -25.63
N ASP A 62 -11.73 3.72 -24.94
CA ASP A 62 -11.82 4.11 -23.53
C ASP A 62 -10.98 3.22 -22.64
N ARG A 63 -10.89 1.92 -22.97
CA ARG A 63 -10.03 0.98 -22.27
C ARG A 63 -8.55 1.32 -22.44
N VAL A 64 -8.14 1.57 -23.68
CA VAL A 64 -6.76 1.96 -23.98
C VAL A 64 -6.42 3.27 -23.26
N GLN A 65 -7.35 4.23 -23.21
CA GLN A 65 -7.18 5.48 -22.47
C GLN A 65 -6.97 5.21 -20.97
N LEU A 66 -7.80 4.37 -20.34
CA LEU A 66 -7.64 3.98 -18.94
C LEU A 66 -6.29 3.32 -18.67
N ASP A 67 -5.84 2.42 -19.55
CA ASP A 67 -4.54 1.76 -19.41
C ASP A 67 -3.38 2.77 -19.52
N ILE A 68 -3.47 3.76 -20.43
CA ILE A 68 -2.49 4.85 -20.55
C ILE A 68 -2.52 5.78 -19.33
N ASP A 69 -3.70 6.11 -18.81
CA ASP A 69 -3.88 6.96 -17.63
C ASP A 69 -3.31 6.28 -16.37
N ALA A 70 -3.51 4.97 -16.20
CA ALA A 70 -2.90 4.18 -15.15
C ALA A 70 -1.37 4.21 -15.25
N LEU A 71 -0.81 4.00 -16.46
CA LEU A 71 0.63 4.08 -16.67
C LEU A 71 1.20 5.48 -16.35
N ASP A 72 0.48 6.57 -16.68
CA ASP A 72 0.90 7.94 -16.38
C ASP A 72 0.97 8.20 -14.87
N LYS A 73 -0.04 7.73 -14.11
CA LYS A 73 -0.06 7.81 -12.64
C LYS A 73 1.17 7.12 -12.04
N GLU A 74 1.50 5.93 -12.51
CA GLU A 74 2.61 5.13 -11.99
C GLU A 74 3.97 5.75 -12.28
N VAL A 75 4.20 6.16 -13.53
CA VAL A 75 5.43 6.82 -13.94
C VAL A 75 5.62 8.12 -13.16
N LYS A 76 4.55 8.87 -12.90
CA LYS A 76 4.58 10.08 -12.09
C LYS A 76 4.91 9.79 -10.62
N SER A 77 4.29 8.77 -10.03
CA SER A 77 4.52 8.35 -8.64
C SER A 77 5.94 7.85 -8.44
N LEU A 78 6.48 7.06 -9.37
CA LEU A 78 7.87 6.64 -9.40
C LEU A 78 8.82 7.82 -9.42
N ARG A 79 8.63 8.75 -10.36
CA ARG A 79 9.51 9.90 -10.48
C ARG A 79 9.55 10.66 -9.16
N LYS A 80 8.38 10.92 -8.56
CA LYS A 80 8.28 11.61 -7.27
C LYS A 80 8.97 10.83 -6.15
N PHE A 81 8.84 9.51 -6.15
CA PHE A 81 9.47 8.62 -5.18
C PHE A 81 11.00 8.67 -5.28
N LEU A 82 11.55 8.40 -6.46
CA LEU A 82 13.00 8.42 -6.69
C LEU A 82 13.61 9.79 -6.39
N ASP A 83 12.95 10.87 -6.80
CA ASP A 83 13.33 12.25 -6.49
C ASP A 83 13.36 12.48 -4.96
N THR A 84 12.33 12.02 -4.24
CA THR A 84 12.27 12.16 -2.78
C THR A 84 13.35 11.34 -2.06
N GLU A 85 13.62 10.12 -2.53
CA GLU A 85 14.53 9.17 -1.88
C GLU A 85 16.01 9.36 -2.22
N ALA A 86 16.29 9.84 -3.43
CA ALA A 86 17.61 10.31 -3.81
C ALA A 86 17.96 11.58 -3.02
N ASP A 87 17.06 12.58 -3.00
CA ASP A 87 17.34 13.90 -2.43
C ASP A 87 17.08 14.01 -0.92
N GLY A 88 16.35 13.05 -0.33
CA GLY A 88 15.99 13.04 1.09
C GLY A 88 14.99 14.13 1.50
N ALA A 89 14.08 14.52 0.61
CA ALA A 89 13.29 15.74 0.71
C ALA A 89 12.25 15.80 1.86
N THR A 90 12.09 14.76 2.69
CA THR A 90 11.37 14.87 3.97
C THR A 90 12.24 15.54 5.06
N GLY A 91 12.56 16.81 4.81
CA GLY A 91 12.88 17.80 5.84
C GLY A 91 14.31 17.76 6.39
N ARG A 92 15.09 18.76 5.93
CA ARG A 92 16.42 19.24 6.37
C ARG A 92 17.62 18.58 5.66
N GLY A 93 18.10 19.30 4.65
CA GLY A 93 19.44 19.28 4.04
C GLY A 93 20.32 18.07 4.31
N GLY A 94 20.42 17.17 3.33
CA GLY A 94 21.61 16.33 3.11
C GLY A 94 21.92 15.24 4.15
N VAL A 95 21.02 14.94 5.09
CA VAL A 95 21.26 13.92 6.14
C VAL A 95 20.20 12.80 6.19
N LYS A 96 19.25 12.78 5.26
CA LYS A 96 18.24 11.73 5.07
C LYS A 96 18.28 11.19 3.63
N GLY A 97 17.74 9.98 3.42
CA GLY A 97 17.76 9.31 2.12
C GLY A 97 19.14 8.76 1.75
N LEU A 98 19.22 8.16 0.56
CA LEU A 98 20.41 7.44 0.07
C LEU A 98 21.66 8.34 0.02
N ALA A 99 21.51 9.62 -0.36
CA ALA A 99 22.59 10.60 -0.33
C ALA A 99 23.13 10.87 1.09
N GLY A 100 22.22 11.00 2.06
CA GLY A 100 22.56 11.21 3.47
C GLY A 100 23.28 10.01 4.08
N LEU A 101 22.85 8.79 3.75
CA LEU A 101 23.51 7.55 4.20
C LEU A 101 24.94 7.46 3.65
N LYS A 102 25.14 7.75 2.36
CA LYS A 102 26.47 7.80 1.75
C LYS A 102 27.37 8.84 2.41
N LEU A 103 26.89 10.08 2.58
CA LEU A 103 27.67 11.14 3.22
C LEU A 103 28.07 10.78 4.66
N ARG A 104 27.17 10.14 5.42
CA ARG A 104 27.47 9.63 6.76
C ARG A 104 28.52 8.51 6.73
N ALA A 105 28.45 7.60 5.76
CA ALA A 105 29.44 6.55 5.56
C ALA A 105 30.82 7.15 5.25
N GLU A 106 30.90 8.11 4.33
CA GLU A 106 32.14 8.81 3.94
C GLU A 106 32.77 9.54 5.13
N ASN A 107 31.97 10.23 5.94
CA ASN A 107 32.46 10.91 7.15
C ASN A 107 32.98 9.91 8.19
N LEU A 108 32.30 8.78 8.40
CA LEU A 108 32.78 7.72 9.30
C LEU A 108 34.06 7.05 8.80
N GLN A 109 34.19 6.85 7.49
CA GLN A 109 35.40 6.32 6.87
C GLN A 109 36.57 7.31 7.04
N ARG A 110 36.32 8.62 6.91
CA ARG A 110 37.32 9.66 7.17
C ARG A 110 37.75 9.64 8.64
N ASP A 111 36.79 9.69 9.57
CA ASP A 111 37.06 9.65 11.03
C ASP A 111 37.89 8.40 11.41
N ALA A 112 37.55 7.23 10.87
CA ALA A 112 38.31 6.01 11.12
C ALA A 112 39.73 6.08 10.55
N THR A 113 39.90 6.64 9.36
CA THR A 113 41.21 6.78 8.71
C THR A 113 42.11 7.76 9.48
N ASP A 114 41.56 8.88 9.95
CA ASP A 114 42.27 9.88 10.75
C ASP A 114 42.77 9.30 12.10
N GLU A 115 42.03 8.34 12.65
CA GLU A 115 42.39 7.58 13.85
C GLU A 115 43.30 6.36 13.59
N GLY A 116 43.67 6.12 12.33
CA GLY A 116 44.49 4.96 11.92
C GLY A 116 43.76 3.62 12.07
N MET A 117 42.44 3.63 11.92
CA MET A 117 41.54 2.49 12.02
C MET A 117 40.91 2.18 10.65
N ARG A 118 40.34 0.98 10.51
CA ARG A 118 39.65 0.52 9.31
C ARG A 118 38.26 0.01 9.67
N ILE A 119 37.27 0.39 8.90
CA ILE A 119 35.91 -0.17 9.00
C ILE A 119 35.79 -1.35 8.03
N THR A 120 35.24 -2.47 8.49
CA THR A 120 34.96 -3.65 7.68
C THR A 120 33.54 -3.57 7.08
N ASP A 121 33.25 -4.40 6.09
CA ASP A 121 31.92 -4.47 5.46
C ASP A 121 30.79 -4.76 6.46
N SER A 122 31.08 -5.54 7.50
CA SER A 122 30.16 -5.86 8.60
C SER A 122 29.94 -4.72 9.61
N GLY A 123 30.64 -3.61 9.43
CA GLY A 123 30.60 -2.45 10.32
C GLY A 123 31.50 -2.53 11.55
N LYS A 124 32.37 -3.55 11.65
CA LYS A 124 33.38 -3.63 12.73
C LYS A 124 34.55 -2.70 12.46
N VAL A 125 35.11 -2.13 13.52
CA VAL A 125 36.30 -1.27 13.45
C VAL A 125 37.53 -2.07 13.86
N GLU A 126 38.51 -2.17 12.96
CA GLU A 126 39.78 -2.84 13.15
C GLU A 126 40.91 -1.81 13.28
N TRP A 127 41.88 -2.09 14.15
CA TRP A 127 43.07 -1.25 14.33
C TRP A 127 44.29 -2.11 14.64
N SER A 128 45.46 -1.64 14.23
CA SER A 128 46.73 -2.28 14.58
C SER A 128 47.27 -1.71 15.89
N VAL A 129 47.75 -2.59 16.78
CA VAL A 129 48.50 -2.22 17.97
C VAL A 129 49.97 -2.52 17.69
N MET A 130 50.77 -1.50 17.37
CA MET A 130 52.23 -1.65 17.48
C MET A 130 52.57 -1.64 18.97
N TYR A 131 52.90 -2.82 19.50
CA TYR A 131 53.34 -2.98 20.87
C TYR A 131 54.85 -2.69 20.95
N ASP A 132 55.23 -1.59 21.61
CA ASP A 132 56.61 -1.36 22.04
C ASP A 132 56.73 -1.78 23.53
N PRO A 133 57.42 -2.88 23.86
CA PRO A 133 57.48 -3.43 25.21
C PRO A 133 58.17 -2.51 26.23
N ASP A 134 59.03 -1.58 25.78
CA ASP A 134 59.94 -0.81 26.65
C ASP A 134 59.54 0.68 26.79
N GLY A 135 58.42 1.10 26.19
CA GLY A 135 57.94 2.47 26.21
C GLY A 135 57.07 2.82 27.43
N PRO A 136 57.28 3.96 28.12
CA PRO A 136 56.50 4.36 29.29
C PRO A 136 55.00 4.65 29.03
N GLU A 137 54.55 4.62 27.77
CA GLU A 137 53.16 4.85 27.35
C GLU A 137 52.35 3.57 27.05
N GLY A 138 52.97 2.38 27.12
CA GLY A 138 52.42 1.11 26.62
C GLY A 138 51.09 0.63 27.21
N TYR A 139 50.61 1.23 28.31
CA TYR A 139 49.34 0.85 28.97
C TYR A 139 48.18 1.85 28.76
N LYS A 140 48.41 3.12 28.39
CA LYS A 140 47.33 4.11 28.21
C LYS A 140 46.79 4.17 26.78
N VAL A 141 47.67 4.00 25.81
CA VAL A 141 47.35 4.04 24.36
C VAL A 141 46.35 2.96 23.93
N PRO A 142 46.38 1.71 24.47
CA PRO A 142 45.41 0.67 24.07
C PRO A 142 43.97 0.96 24.52
N ASP A 143 43.78 1.58 25.69
CA ASP A 143 42.44 1.80 26.26
C ASP A 143 41.72 2.98 25.61
N GLU A 144 42.43 4.06 25.27
CA GLU A 144 41.86 5.19 24.53
C GLU A 144 41.52 4.80 23.09
N ARG A 145 42.42 4.10 22.38
CA ARG A 145 42.12 3.57 21.03
C ARG A 145 40.94 2.62 21.04
N ARG A 146 40.82 1.74 22.04
CA ARG A 146 39.66 0.86 22.19
C ARG A 146 38.37 1.63 22.41
N LYS A 147 38.39 2.72 23.19
CA LYS A 147 37.22 3.59 23.38
C LYS A 147 36.81 4.27 22.07
N THR A 148 37.77 4.81 21.33
CA THR A 148 37.53 5.44 20.02
C THR A 148 36.98 4.43 19.02
N ALA A 149 37.57 3.24 18.93
CA ALA A 149 37.09 2.17 18.05
C ALA A 149 35.66 1.74 18.40
N ASN A 150 35.36 1.55 19.68
CA ASN A 150 34.00 1.21 20.13
C ASN A 150 32.98 2.32 19.82
N ALA A 151 33.39 3.60 19.94
CA ALA A 151 32.53 4.73 19.62
C ALA A 151 32.25 4.83 18.11
N LEU A 152 33.28 4.62 17.27
CA LEU A 152 33.14 4.54 15.82
C LEU A 152 32.26 3.36 15.42
N GLU A 153 32.50 2.16 15.96
CA GLU A 153 31.72 0.96 15.68
C GLU A 153 30.25 1.17 16.02
N LYS A 154 29.93 1.82 17.15
CA LYS A 154 28.55 2.14 17.51
C LYS A 154 27.87 3.08 16.49
N ARG A 155 28.61 4.07 15.97
CA ARG A 155 28.10 4.99 14.94
C ARG A 155 27.90 4.29 13.60
N VAL A 156 28.81 3.38 13.23
CA VAL A 156 28.71 2.56 12.02
C VAL A 156 27.54 1.60 12.09
N ARG A 157 27.34 0.89 13.21
CA ARG A 157 26.17 0.02 13.41
C ARG A 157 24.86 0.79 13.24
N LYS A 158 24.74 1.94 13.90
CA LYS A 158 23.57 2.80 13.73
C LYS A 158 23.33 3.19 12.27
N LEU A 159 24.39 3.53 11.52
CA LEU A 159 24.26 3.83 10.10
C LEU A 159 23.76 2.62 9.29
N LEU A 160 24.23 1.41 9.58
CA LEU A 160 23.79 0.19 8.90
C LEU A 160 22.35 -0.18 9.25
N ASP A 161 21.93 0.06 10.51
CA ASP A 161 20.54 -0.12 10.94
C ASP A 161 19.62 0.86 10.21
N ASP A 162 19.97 2.17 10.20
CA ASP A 162 19.22 3.19 9.46
C ASP A 162 19.13 2.82 7.96
N ALA A 163 20.22 2.32 7.36
CA ALA A 163 20.24 1.90 5.97
C ALA A 163 19.42 0.63 5.68
N ALA A 164 19.29 -0.26 6.66
CA ALA A 164 18.44 -1.45 6.53
C ALA A 164 16.95 -1.09 6.59
N GLU A 165 16.58 -0.13 7.44
CA GLU A 165 15.23 0.41 7.49
C GLU A 165 14.84 1.07 6.16
N ASP A 166 15.74 1.89 5.59
CA ASP A 166 15.53 2.52 4.29
C ASP A 166 15.46 1.49 3.14
N ASP A 167 16.28 0.44 3.15
CA ASP A 167 16.26 -0.67 2.17
C ASP A 167 14.93 -1.45 2.21
N ASP A 168 14.48 -1.84 3.40
CA ASP A 168 13.18 -2.51 3.61
C ASP A 168 12.00 -1.62 3.19
N TRP A 169 12.08 -0.33 3.47
CA TRP A 169 11.05 0.63 3.09
C TRP A 169 11.03 0.88 1.57
N LEU A 170 12.20 0.97 0.92
CA LEU A 170 12.33 1.08 -0.54
C LEU A 170 11.74 -0.16 -1.22
N GLU A 171 12.05 -1.37 -0.73
CA GLU A 171 11.51 -2.62 -1.28
C GLU A 171 9.97 -2.61 -1.24
N LYS A 172 9.37 -2.27 -0.10
CA LYS A 172 7.91 -2.21 0.08
C LYS A 172 7.28 -1.15 -0.82
N SER A 173 7.84 0.05 -0.84
CA SER A 173 7.29 1.16 -1.61
C SER A 173 7.38 0.93 -3.12
N LEU A 174 8.48 0.35 -3.60
CA LEU A 174 8.63 0.02 -5.02
C LEU A 174 7.60 -1.03 -5.48
N LYS A 175 7.27 -2.02 -4.64
CA LYS A 175 6.17 -2.96 -4.94
C LYS A 175 4.81 -2.28 -5.04
N VAL A 176 4.58 -1.22 -4.25
CA VAL A 176 3.35 -0.41 -4.33
C VAL A 176 3.32 0.45 -5.60
N ILE A 177 4.46 0.93 -6.06
CA ILE A 177 4.57 1.84 -7.23
C ILE A 177 4.63 1.09 -8.57
N PHE A 178 5.21 -0.12 -8.60
CA PHE A 178 5.40 -0.86 -9.85
C PHE A 178 4.61 -2.16 -9.92
N GLY A 179 4.14 -2.67 -8.78
CA GLY A 179 3.87 -4.10 -8.67
C GLY A 179 5.13 -4.93 -8.89
N THR A 180 4.94 -6.14 -9.40
CA THR A 180 5.95 -7.08 -9.90
C THR A 180 5.74 -7.30 -11.39
N VAL A 181 6.72 -7.91 -12.05
CA VAL A 181 6.71 -8.22 -13.49
C VAL A 181 5.44 -8.99 -13.95
N GLY A 182 4.72 -9.63 -13.02
CA GLY A 182 3.49 -10.38 -13.30
C GLY A 182 2.18 -9.76 -12.80
N ASN A 183 2.17 -8.56 -12.20
CA ASN A 183 0.95 -8.00 -11.58
C ASN A 183 0.71 -6.51 -11.87
N PHE A 184 1.29 -6.00 -12.95
CA PHE A 184 0.90 -4.70 -13.49
C PHE A 184 -0.51 -4.79 -14.08
N GLU A 185 -1.50 -4.50 -13.24
CA GLU A 185 -2.88 -4.30 -13.64
C GLU A 185 -3.18 -2.80 -13.65
N ALA A 186 -3.73 -2.32 -14.77
CA ALA A 186 -4.36 -1.00 -14.82
C ALA A 186 -5.70 -1.03 -14.07
N GLU A 187 -6.26 0.13 -13.76
CA GLU A 187 -7.63 0.30 -13.19
C GLU A 187 -8.75 -0.32 -14.07
N ASN A 188 -8.40 -0.94 -15.19
CA ASN A 188 -9.26 -1.74 -16.06
C ASN A 188 -9.59 -3.11 -15.43
N ARG A 189 -10.58 -3.10 -14.53
CA ARG A 189 -11.08 -4.26 -13.78
C ARG A 189 -12.08 -5.12 -14.57
N LYS A 190 -11.69 -5.54 -15.78
CA LYS A 190 -12.53 -6.44 -16.60
C LYS A 190 -12.24 -7.90 -16.26
N PHE A 191 -13.31 -8.64 -15.99
CA PHE A 191 -13.22 -10.05 -15.62
C PHE A 191 -12.83 -10.94 -16.80
N GLY A 192 -11.88 -11.86 -16.59
CA GLY A 192 -11.55 -12.93 -17.55
C GLY A 192 -11.03 -12.45 -18.90
N ILE A 193 -10.23 -11.37 -18.91
CA ILE A 193 -9.62 -10.80 -20.12
C ILE A 193 -8.24 -11.36 -20.43
N VAL A 194 -7.60 -12.08 -19.50
CA VAL A 194 -6.31 -12.76 -19.69
C VAL A 194 -6.41 -14.24 -19.33
N GLU A 195 -5.51 -15.04 -19.86
CA GLU A 195 -5.44 -16.47 -19.56
C GLU A 195 -4.71 -16.73 -18.23
N PRO A 196 -5.23 -17.61 -17.35
CA PRO A 196 -4.59 -17.95 -16.09
C PRO A 196 -3.17 -18.51 -16.23
N THR A 197 -2.24 -17.97 -15.47
CA THR A 197 -0.86 -18.43 -15.33
C THR A 197 -0.70 -19.51 -14.26
N ALA A 198 0.49 -20.11 -14.18
CA ALA A 198 0.82 -21.02 -13.07
C ALA A 198 0.87 -20.29 -11.71
N LYS A 199 1.27 -19.00 -11.71
CA LYS A 199 1.31 -18.15 -10.51
C LYS A 199 -0.12 -17.92 -10.00
N ASP A 200 -1.08 -17.68 -10.89
CA ASP A 200 -2.48 -17.42 -10.52
C ASP A 200 -3.10 -18.63 -9.82
N ARG A 201 -2.81 -19.83 -10.33
CA ARG A 201 -3.24 -21.08 -9.67
C ARG A 201 -2.61 -21.26 -8.29
N GLN A 202 -1.36 -20.87 -8.12
CA GLN A 202 -0.71 -20.87 -6.81
C GLN A 202 -1.39 -19.88 -5.86
N VAL A 203 -1.61 -18.64 -6.29
CA VAL A 203 -2.24 -17.57 -5.49
C VAL A 203 -3.67 -17.95 -5.11
N HIS A 204 -4.46 -18.46 -6.07
CA HIS A 204 -5.81 -18.96 -5.83
C HIS A 204 -5.85 -20.08 -4.77
N ASN A 205 -4.89 -21.02 -4.82
CA ASN A 205 -4.78 -22.09 -3.82
C ASN A 205 -4.34 -21.57 -2.44
N GLN A 206 -3.42 -20.61 -2.41
CA GLN A 206 -2.99 -19.96 -1.17
C GLN A 206 -4.16 -19.19 -0.53
N LEU A 207 -4.95 -18.47 -1.31
CA LEU A 207 -6.10 -17.73 -0.80
C LEU A 207 -7.22 -18.66 -0.32
N ASN A 208 -7.41 -19.83 -0.96
CA ASN A 208 -8.27 -20.89 -0.43
C ASN A 208 -7.81 -21.40 0.94
N ASN A 209 -6.49 -21.54 1.15
CA ASN A 209 -5.94 -21.92 2.46
C ASN A 209 -6.15 -20.82 3.51
N VAL A 210 -6.08 -19.54 3.11
CA VAL A 210 -6.42 -18.40 4.00
C VAL A 210 -7.88 -18.48 4.42
N ALA A 211 -8.80 -18.69 3.48
CA ALA A 211 -10.22 -18.84 3.82
C ALA A 211 -10.49 -20.05 4.73
N TYR A 212 -9.79 -21.17 4.51
CA TYR A 212 -9.86 -22.32 5.41
C TYR A 212 -9.34 -21.99 6.81
N TYR A 213 -8.22 -21.27 6.92
CA TYR A 213 -7.65 -20.84 8.19
C TYR A 213 -8.60 -19.90 8.95
N PHE A 214 -9.18 -18.91 8.28
CA PHE A 214 -10.19 -18.03 8.86
C PHE A 214 -11.37 -18.83 9.41
N ALA A 215 -11.94 -19.76 8.62
CA ALA A 215 -13.09 -20.55 9.06
C ALA A 215 -12.77 -21.49 10.23
N THR A 216 -11.61 -22.15 10.23
CA THR A 216 -11.34 -23.28 11.13
C THR A 216 -10.48 -22.94 12.34
N MET A 217 -9.47 -22.09 12.16
CA MET A 217 -8.50 -21.78 13.21
C MET A 217 -8.85 -20.50 13.94
N LYS A 218 -9.39 -19.52 13.21
CA LYS A 218 -9.81 -18.24 13.79
C LYS A 218 -11.29 -18.22 14.17
N GLY A 219 -12.12 -19.06 13.54
CA GLY A 219 -13.56 -19.03 13.76
C GLY A 219 -14.20 -17.76 13.19
N TRP A 220 -13.67 -17.29 12.06
CA TRP A 220 -14.07 -16.09 11.33
C TRP A 220 -14.87 -16.45 10.07
N PRO A 221 -16.17 -16.77 10.20
CA PRO A 221 -17.00 -17.24 9.10
C PRO A 221 -17.25 -16.17 8.02
N THR A 222 -17.35 -14.90 8.39
CA THR A 222 -17.62 -13.78 7.48
C THR A 222 -16.40 -13.54 6.59
N ALA A 223 -15.22 -13.40 7.19
CA ALA A 223 -13.98 -13.23 6.43
C ALA A 223 -13.74 -14.43 5.50
N ALA A 224 -13.90 -15.66 6.00
CA ALA A 224 -13.76 -16.86 5.19
C ALA A 224 -14.80 -16.95 4.06
N GLY A 225 -16.05 -16.55 4.33
CA GLY A 225 -17.15 -16.58 3.38
C GLY A 225 -16.91 -15.64 2.21
N LEU A 226 -16.51 -14.39 2.47
CA LEU A 226 -16.25 -13.41 1.41
C LEU A 226 -15.03 -13.80 0.56
N VAL A 227 -13.96 -14.30 1.16
CA VAL A 227 -12.79 -14.79 0.41
C VAL A 227 -13.16 -15.99 -0.47
N LYS A 228 -13.97 -16.93 0.03
CA LYS A 228 -14.45 -18.05 -0.79
C LYS A 228 -15.33 -17.57 -1.93
N HIS A 229 -16.26 -16.65 -1.65
CA HIS A 229 -17.16 -16.09 -2.67
C HIS A 229 -16.39 -15.39 -3.79
N TYR A 230 -15.32 -14.64 -3.45
CA TYR A 230 -14.40 -14.09 -4.42
C TYR A 230 -13.81 -15.18 -5.34
N LEU A 231 -13.28 -16.25 -4.74
CA LEU A 231 -12.65 -17.37 -5.44
C LEU A 231 -13.63 -18.25 -6.25
N GLU A 232 -14.92 -18.25 -5.92
CA GLU A 232 -15.94 -18.93 -6.73
C GLU A 232 -16.14 -18.25 -8.11
N GLY A 233 -15.65 -17.02 -8.29
CA GLY A 233 -15.65 -16.33 -9.57
C GLY A 233 -17.04 -15.91 -10.08
N THR A 234 -18.08 -16.00 -9.25
CA THR A 234 -19.45 -15.72 -9.69
C THR A 234 -19.70 -14.23 -9.89
N GLY A 235 -19.07 -13.38 -9.07
CA GLY A 235 -19.28 -11.93 -9.05
C GLY A 235 -20.68 -11.52 -8.58
N LYS A 236 -21.45 -12.45 -7.99
CA LYS A 236 -22.79 -12.15 -7.47
C LYS A 236 -22.66 -11.19 -6.28
N PRO A 237 -23.53 -10.18 -6.14
CA PRO A 237 -23.53 -9.35 -4.95
C PRO A 237 -23.74 -10.18 -3.69
N VAL A 238 -23.11 -9.75 -2.59
CA VAL A 238 -23.27 -10.34 -1.25
C VAL A 238 -23.94 -9.32 -0.34
N GLU A 239 -24.97 -9.76 0.37
CA GLU A 239 -25.64 -8.95 1.37
C GLU A 239 -24.98 -9.12 2.73
N VAL A 240 -24.80 -8.01 3.46
CA VAL A 240 -24.32 -7.98 4.84
C VAL A 240 -25.36 -7.31 5.73
N GLU A 241 -25.28 -7.56 7.03
CA GLU A 241 -26.24 -7.05 8.02
C GLU A 241 -25.64 -5.87 8.79
N PRO A 242 -25.96 -4.60 8.46
CA PRO A 242 -25.33 -3.44 9.10
C PRO A 242 -25.57 -3.38 10.60
N GLN A 243 -26.70 -3.91 11.07
CA GLN A 243 -27.01 -4.01 12.50
C GLN A 243 -25.97 -4.88 13.22
N GLN A 244 -25.67 -6.06 12.66
CA GLN A 244 -24.62 -6.93 13.19
C GLN A 244 -23.25 -6.28 13.05
N MET A 245 -22.97 -5.58 11.94
CA MET A 245 -21.71 -4.87 11.75
C MET A 245 -21.50 -3.80 12.83
N MET A 246 -22.51 -3.01 13.17
CA MET A 246 -22.44 -2.05 14.28
C MET A 246 -22.28 -2.72 15.65
N ASP A 247 -22.70 -3.96 15.81
CA ASP A 247 -22.48 -4.75 17.03
C ASP A 247 -21.06 -5.32 17.13
N ASP A 248 -20.52 -5.75 15.99
CA ASP A 248 -19.22 -6.38 15.90
C ASP A 248 -18.07 -5.37 15.75
N ILE A 249 -18.36 -4.14 15.29
CA ILE A 249 -17.39 -3.09 14.96
C ILE A 249 -17.70 -1.80 15.76
N PRO A 250 -17.11 -1.62 16.96
CA PRO A 250 -17.33 -0.44 17.79
C PRO A 250 -16.98 0.88 17.09
N ALA A 251 -15.88 0.93 16.33
CA ALA A 251 -15.53 2.09 15.50
C ALA A 251 -16.65 2.50 14.53
N PHE A 252 -17.31 1.53 13.87
CA PHE A 252 -18.39 1.82 12.93
C PHE A 252 -19.64 2.35 13.65
N ARG A 253 -20.01 1.75 14.77
CA ARG A 253 -21.12 2.26 15.59
C ARG A 253 -20.87 3.71 16.00
N LYS A 254 -19.65 4.01 16.45
CA LYS A 254 -19.25 5.36 16.80
C LYS A 254 -19.37 6.32 15.61
N ASP A 255 -18.92 5.92 14.42
CA ASP A 255 -19.03 6.77 13.22
C ASP A 255 -20.50 7.07 12.86
N VAL A 256 -21.41 6.11 13.05
CA VAL A 256 -22.86 6.30 12.89
C VAL A 256 -23.40 7.29 13.92
N ASP A 257 -23.02 7.14 15.19
CA ASP A 257 -23.41 8.06 16.28
C ASP A 257 -22.88 9.48 15.99
N ASP A 258 -21.61 9.60 15.60
CA ASP A 258 -20.99 10.88 15.24
C ASP A 258 -21.73 11.52 14.04
N THR A 259 -22.18 10.76 13.04
CA THR A 259 -22.99 11.28 11.92
C THR A 259 -24.38 11.75 12.37
N LEU A 260 -25.03 11.04 13.29
CA LEU A 260 -26.30 11.50 13.87
C LEU A 260 -26.12 12.84 14.58
N ASP A 261 -25.08 12.95 15.41
CA ASP A 261 -24.79 14.11 16.24
C ASP A 261 -24.35 15.31 15.41
N ASP A 262 -23.47 15.08 14.43
CA ASP A 262 -22.84 16.15 13.69
C ASP A 262 -23.61 16.63 12.48
N ASP A 263 -24.53 15.83 11.97
CA ASP A 263 -25.34 16.15 10.79
C ASP A 263 -26.83 16.06 11.11
N VAL A 264 -27.37 14.85 11.33
CA VAL A 264 -28.82 14.60 11.34
C VAL A 264 -29.57 15.42 12.39
N ARG A 265 -29.07 15.47 13.64
CA ARG A 265 -29.71 16.25 14.71
C ARG A 265 -29.78 17.75 14.41
N LYS A 266 -28.84 18.27 13.61
CA LYS A 266 -28.80 19.69 13.22
C LYS A 266 -29.73 20.01 12.04
N ARG A 267 -30.35 19.01 11.42
CA ARG A 267 -31.32 19.18 10.33
C ARG A 267 -32.71 19.55 10.85
N GLY A 268 -33.47 20.23 9.99
CA GLY A 268 -34.91 20.45 10.22
C GLY A 268 -35.71 19.15 10.03
N ASP A 269 -37.00 19.21 10.37
CA ASP A 269 -37.90 18.07 10.22
C ASP A 269 -38.11 17.66 8.75
N GLY A 270 -38.39 16.37 8.55
CA GLY A 270 -38.66 15.75 7.26
C GLY A 270 -37.68 14.63 6.90
N PRO A 271 -37.80 14.08 5.68
CA PRO A 271 -36.96 12.99 5.21
C PRO A 271 -35.52 13.46 4.98
N PHE A 272 -34.57 12.59 5.29
CA PHE A 272 -33.16 12.83 5.06
C PHE A 272 -32.46 11.61 4.46
N THR A 273 -31.37 11.91 3.76
CA THR A 273 -30.34 10.96 3.37
C THR A 273 -29.01 11.67 3.55
N THR A 274 -28.06 11.02 4.22
CA THR A 274 -26.69 11.54 4.32
C THR A 274 -25.91 11.16 3.07
N GLU A 275 -24.82 11.87 2.84
CA GLU A 275 -23.81 11.41 1.88
C GLU A 275 -23.18 10.10 2.36
N TRP A 276 -22.54 9.39 1.43
CA TRP A 276 -21.74 8.21 1.77
C TRP A 276 -20.48 8.64 2.53
N SER A 277 -20.37 8.17 3.76
CA SER A 277 -19.18 8.31 4.62
C SER A 277 -18.36 7.03 4.60
N SER A 278 -17.05 7.16 4.74
CA SER A 278 -16.14 6.01 4.86
C SER A 278 -15.90 5.65 6.32
N THR A 279 -15.79 4.35 6.60
CA THR A 279 -15.47 3.80 7.93
C THR A 279 -14.55 2.58 7.78
N ALA A 280 -14.01 2.12 8.91
CA ALA A 280 -13.11 0.98 8.99
C ALA A 280 -13.27 0.25 10.33
N PRO A 281 -13.20 -1.09 10.36
CA PRO A 281 -13.00 -1.82 11.60
C PRO A 281 -11.60 -1.56 12.16
N ASP A 282 -11.51 -1.38 13.48
CA ASP A 282 -10.25 -1.29 14.19
C ASP A 282 -9.87 -2.66 14.79
N PRO A 283 -8.76 -3.31 14.38
CA PRO A 283 -8.31 -4.56 14.99
C PRO A 283 -8.08 -4.46 16.50
N GLU A 284 -7.83 -3.28 17.05
CA GLU A 284 -7.67 -3.06 18.49
C GLU A 284 -8.99 -3.20 19.27
N ASP A 285 -10.15 -3.10 18.59
CA ASP A 285 -11.49 -3.26 19.19
C ASP A 285 -11.87 -4.73 19.47
N GLY A 286 -10.98 -5.68 19.14
CA GLY A 286 -11.12 -7.10 19.49
C GLY A 286 -11.34 -8.01 18.29
N ASP A 287 -11.52 -9.31 18.56
CA ASP A 287 -11.44 -10.37 17.54
C ASP A 287 -12.55 -10.27 16.48
N ARG A 288 -13.75 -9.79 16.82
CA ARG A 288 -14.84 -9.56 15.85
C ARG A 288 -14.58 -8.37 14.94
N SER A 289 -14.10 -7.25 15.47
CA SER A 289 -13.66 -6.12 14.65
C SER A 289 -12.48 -6.52 13.76
N THR A 290 -11.56 -7.33 14.29
CA THR A 290 -10.45 -7.91 13.52
C THR A 290 -10.94 -8.82 12.38
N GLU A 291 -11.95 -9.65 12.60
CA GLU A 291 -12.58 -10.42 11.51
C GLU A 291 -13.09 -9.49 10.40
N TRP A 292 -13.82 -8.43 10.76
CA TRP A 292 -14.32 -7.47 9.79
C TRP A 292 -13.20 -6.68 9.10
N PHE A 293 -12.08 -6.42 9.77
CA PHE A 293 -10.89 -5.84 9.16
C PHE A 293 -10.35 -6.74 8.04
N TYR A 294 -10.25 -8.05 8.26
CA TYR A 294 -9.83 -9.00 7.22
C TYR A 294 -10.94 -9.32 6.21
N ALA A 295 -12.20 -9.11 6.55
CA ALA A 295 -13.34 -9.31 5.66
C ALA A 295 -13.49 -8.14 4.68
N LEU A 296 -13.56 -6.89 5.17
CA LEU A 296 -13.87 -5.71 4.37
C LEU A 296 -12.81 -4.61 4.46
N ASN A 297 -12.01 -4.50 5.53
CA ASN A 297 -11.02 -3.44 5.79
C ASN A 297 -11.60 -2.00 5.81
N HIS A 298 -12.09 -1.50 4.68
CA HIS A 298 -12.85 -0.24 4.56
C HIS A 298 -14.16 -0.47 3.81
N PHE A 299 -15.22 0.22 4.25
CA PHE A 299 -16.52 0.25 3.56
C PHE A 299 -17.16 1.62 3.74
N GLN A 300 -18.25 1.85 3.00
CA GLN A 300 -19.02 3.08 3.08
C GLN A 300 -20.36 2.82 3.75
N TYR A 301 -20.86 3.83 4.44
CA TYR A 301 -22.20 3.82 5.02
C TYR A 301 -22.90 5.15 4.80
N ARG A 302 -24.23 5.16 4.92
CA ARG A 302 -25.06 6.36 5.01
C ARG A 302 -26.28 6.11 5.87
N LEU A 303 -26.87 7.19 6.37
CA LEU A 303 -28.12 7.16 7.11
C LEU A 303 -29.26 7.65 6.22
N VAL A 304 -30.36 6.91 6.23
CA VAL A 304 -31.59 7.26 5.52
C VAL A 304 -32.72 7.20 6.52
N GLY A 305 -33.58 8.22 6.55
CA GLY A 305 -34.62 8.27 7.56
C GLY A 305 -35.49 9.52 7.51
N GLU A 306 -36.20 9.76 8.60
CA GLU A 306 -37.06 10.91 8.81
C GLU A 306 -36.87 11.45 10.24
N LYS A 307 -36.83 12.78 10.36
CA LYS A 307 -36.75 13.50 11.64
C LYS A 307 -38.06 14.24 11.91
N GLU A 308 -38.63 14.02 13.07
CA GLU A 308 -39.83 14.71 13.56
C GLU A 308 -39.58 15.26 14.96
N GLY A 309 -39.28 16.55 15.06
CA GLY A 309 -38.90 17.17 16.33
C GLY A 309 -37.63 16.54 16.92
N ASP A 310 -37.80 15.90 18.07
CA ASP A 310 -36.72 15.21 18.80
C ASP A 310 -36.65 13.71 18.45
N GLU A 311 -37.53 13.15 17.62
CA GLU A 311 -37.49 11.75 17.21
C GLU A 311 -36.84 11.62 15.82
N ILE A 312 -35.89 10.69 15.69
CA ILE A 312 -35.20 10.37 14.44
C ILE A 312 -35.41 8.88 14.19
N ASN A 313 -36.19 8.55 13.15
CA ASN A 313 -36.35 7.18 12.66
C ASN A 313 -35.44 7.00 11.45
N TYR A 314 -34.53 6.03 11.47
CA TYR A 314 -33.53 5.88 10.41
C TYR A 314 -33.08 4.43 10.26
N HIS A 315 -32.55 4.08 9.10
CA HIS A 315 -31.78 2.86 8.89
C HIS A 315 -30.40 3.20 8.33
N VAL A 316 -29.47 2.27 8.51
CA VAL A 316 -28.09 2.37 8.05
C VAL A 316 -27.93 1.52 6.81
N GLU A 317 -27.53 2.16 5.72
CA GLU A 317 -27.15 1.46 4.49
C GLU A 317 -25.63 1.37 4.41
N VAL A 318 -25.11 0.23 3.97
CA VAL A 318 -23.67 0.02 3.73
C VAL A 318 -23.42 -0.43 2.30
N GLN A 319 -22.27 -0.04 1.77
CA GLN A 319 -21.79 -0.53 0.48
C GLN A 319 -20.27 -0.67 0.45
N LYS A 320 -19.78 -1.64 -0.32
CA LYS A 320 -18.37 -1.81 -0.64
C LYS A 320 -18.23 -2.55 -1.96
N ARG A 321 -17.31 -2.11 -2.83
CA ARG A 321 -16.77 -2.97 -3.87
C ARG A 321 -15.75 -3.92 -3.25
N TYR A 322 -16.02 -5.23 -3.25
CA TYR A 322 -15.05 -6.24 -2.85
C TYR A 322 -14.06 -6.46 -3.98
N ASP A 323 -12.94 -5.74 -3.90
CA ASP A 323 -11.83 -5.72 -4.84
C ASP A 323 -10.51 -5.88 -4.07
N TRP A 324 -9.44 -6.14 -4.82
CA TRP A 324 -8.08 -6.19 -4.28
C TRP A 324 -7.23 -5.11 -4.91
N GLY A 325 -6.30 -4.56 -4.13
CA GLY A 325 -5.50 -3.43 -4.55
C GLY A 325 -4.51 -3.76 -5.66
N ILE A 326 -4.50 -2.91 -6.68
CA ILE A 326 -3.50 -2.92 -7.74
C ILE A 326 -2.53 -1.73 -7.54
N PRO A 327 -1.28 -1.81 -8.04
CA PRO A 327 -0.27 -0.77 -7.84
C PRO A 327 -0.74 0.61 -8.31
N SER A 328 -1.53 0.65 -9.40
CA SER A 328 -1.99 1.90 -10.02
C SER A 328 -3.03 2.67 -9.20
N GLU A 329 -3.64 1.98 -8.24
CA GLU A 329 -4.51 2.57 -7.23
C GLU A 329 -3.74 2.97 -5.95
N HIS A 330 -2.42 2.74 -5.94
CA HIS A 330 -1.51 2.95 -4.82
C HIS A 330 -1.97 2.29 -3.51
N ARG A 331 -2.68 1.16 -3.64
CA ARG A 331 -3.14 0.36 -2.51
C ARG A 331 -1.99 -0.52 -2.04
N ALA A 332 -1.48 -0.25 -0.84
CA ALA A 332 -0.36 -0.96 -0.26
C ALA A 332 -0.63 -2.47 -0.16
N THR A 333 0.39 -3.31 -0.29
CA THR A 333 0.29 -4.76 -0.06
C THR A 333 -0.39 -5.05 1.28
N VAL A 334 -1.37 -5.96 1.35
CA VAL A 334 -1.84 -6.48 2.65
C VAL A 334 -0.74 -7.41 3.14
N SER A 335 0.25 -6.85 3.84
CA SER A 335 1.04 -7.65 4.76
C SER A 335 0.14 -7.94 5.95
N GLY A 336 -0.66 -9.01 5.86
CA GLY A 336 -1.44 -9.49 6.99
C GLY A 336 -0.48 -9.81 8.13
N GLY A 337 -0.49 -8.97 9.17
CA GLY A 337 0.40 -9.02 10.32
C GLY A 337 0.22 -10.31 11.13
N GLY A 338 0.78 -11.40 10.64
CA GLY A 338 0.93 -12.64 11.35
C GLY A 338 1.55 -13.69 10.44
N PRO A 339 2.27 -14.68 10.99
CA PRO A 339 2.56 -15.88 10.23
C PRO A 339 1.20 -16.44 9.83
N GLY A 340 0.83 -16.30 8.54
CA GLY A 340 -0.14 -17.21 7.96
C GLY A 340 0.34 -18.63 8.30
N PRO A 341 -0.52 -19.66 8.25
CA PRO A 341 -0.13 -21.02 8.64
C PRO A 341 1.10 -21.61 7.92
N PHE A 342 1.80 -20.87 7.05
CA PHE A 342 3.10 -21.19 6.45
C PHE A 342 4.01 -19.96 6.15
N GLY A 343 3.81 -18.76 6.72
CA GLY A 343 4.64 -17.58 6.40
C GLY A 343 4.55 -17.12 4.93
N MET A 344 3.33 -17.10 4.38
CA MET A 344 3.08 -16.79 2.98
C MET A 344 2.79 -15.29 2.79
N ASP A 345 3.67 -14.59 2.08
CA ASP A 345 3.40 -13.25 1.58
C ASP A 345 2.48 -13.33 0.36
N LEU A 346 1.31 -12.71 0.44
CA LEU A 346 0.37 -12.57 -0.68
C LEU A 346 0.30 -11.12 -1.08
N GLU A 347 0.73 -10.82 -2.31
CA GLU A 347 0.63 -9.48 -2.84
C GLU A 347 -0.81 -9.18 -3.29
N GLN A 348 -1.38 -8.03 -2.92
CA GLN A 348 -2.76 -7.68 -3.32
C GLN A 348 -2.94 -7.70 -4.84
N ALA A 349 -1.93 -7.23 -5.57
CA ALA A 349 -1.94 -7.18 -7.02
C ALA A 349 -2.00 -8.59 -7.64
N ASP A 350 -1.37 -9.58 -7.02
CA ASP A 350 -1.47 -10.98 -7.46
C ASP A 350 -2.87 -11.54 -7.19
N ILE A 351 -3.53 -11.12 -6.10
CA ILE A 351 -4.91 -11.51 -5.81
C ILE A 351 -5.89 -10.81 -6.77
N ALA A 352 -5.67 -9.53 -7.07
CA ALA A 352 -6.44 -8.77 -8.05
C ALA A 352 -6.37 -9.41 -9.44
N HIS A 353 -5.21 -9.92 -9.84
CA HIS A 353 -5.03 -10.61 -11.13
C HIS A 353 -5.89 -11.87 -11.29
N LEU A 354 -6.36 -12.47 -10.20
CA LEU A 354 -7.35 -13.55 -10.27
C LEU A 354 -8.66 -13.08 -10.94
N HIS A 355 -9.04 -11.80 -10.77
CA HIS A 355 -10.17 -11.19 -11.48
C HIS A 355 -9.97 -11.19 -12.99
N SER A 356 -8.86 -10.60 -13.44
CA SER A 356 -8.56 -10.44 -14.86
C SER A 356 -8.31 -11.78 -15.54
N SER A 357 -7.75 -12.76 -14.82
CA SER A 357 -7.56 -14.13 -15.33
C SER A 357 -8.85 -14.98 -15.30
N GLY A 358 -9.90 -14.49 -14.65
CA GLY A 358 -11.16 -15.22 -14.51
C GLY A 358 -11.13 -16.33 -13.47
N MET A 359 -10.06 -16.42 -12.66
CA MET A 359 -9.91 -17.38 -11.56
C MET A 359 -10.67 -16.97 -10.29
N ALA A 360 -11.00 -15.69 -10.13
CA ALA A 360 -11.81 -15.13 -9.06
C ALA A 360 -12.57 -13.92 -9.60
N ARG A 361 -13.53 -13.35 -8.88
CA ARG A 361 -14.31 -12.23 -9.40
C ARG A 361 -14.75 -11.27 -8.31
N ASP A 362 -14.32 -10.01 -8.44
CA ASP A 362 -14.84 -8.87 -7.71
C ASP A 362 -16.37 -8.82 -7.73
N PHE A 363 -16.93 -8.42 -6.59
CA PHE A 363 -18.37 -8.35 -6.39
C PHE A 363 -18.73 -7.15 -5.51
N ASP A 364 -20.00 -6.79 -5.53
CA ASP A 364 -20.52 -5.73 -4.67
C ASP A 364 -21.01 -6.33 -3.36
N VAL A 365 -20.71 -5.63 -2.27
CA VAL A 365 -21.24 -5.89 -0.95
C VAL A 365 -22.18 -4.74 -0.61
N SER A 366 -23.39 -5.04 -0.17
CA SER A 366 -24.34 -4.03 0.27
C SER A 366 -25.19 -4.55 1.42
N GLY A 367 -25.81 -3.66 2.18
CA GLY A 367 -26.72 -4.06 3.25
C GLY A 367 -27.55 -2.88 3.73
N SER A 368 -28.68 -3.18 4.36
CA SER A 368 -29.53 -2.21 5.06
C SER A 368 -29.85 -2.76 6.44
N SER A 369 -29.71 -1.94 7.48
CA SER A 369 -30.22 -2.32 8.80
C SER A 369 -31.74 -2.31 8.81
N ASP A 370 -32.31 -2.88 9.87
CA ASP A 370 -33.68 -2.57 10.28
C ASP A 370 -33.80 -1.08 10.65
N GLU A 371 -35.05 -0.63 10.79
CA GLU A 371 -35.35 0.72 11.28
C GLU A 371 -34.94 0.87 12.75
N MET A 372 -34.23 1.96 13.03
CA MET A 372 -33.67 2.35 14.32
C MET A 372 -34.26 3.69 14.76
N ARG A 373 -34.22 3.95 16.07
CA ARG A 373 -34.69 5.21 16.66
C ARG A 373 -33.60 5.88 17.47
N ALA A 374 -33.44 7.19 17.26
CA ALA A 374 -32.62 8.06 18.07
C ALA A 374 -33.43 9.28 18.54
N HIS A 375 -32.92 9.93 19.59
CA HIS A 375 -33.46 11.18 20.08
C HIS A 375 -32.47 12.33 19.83
N SER A 376 -32.99 13.53 19.55
CA SER A 376 -32.19 14.75 19.33
C SER A 376 -31.60 15.34 20.60
#